data_AF-A0A2R6G9F3-F1
#
_entry.id   AF-A0A2R6G9F3-F1
#
_cell.length_a   1.000
_cell.length_b   1.000
_cell.length_c   1.000
_cell.angle_alpha   90.00
_cell.angle_beta   90.00
_cell.angle_gamma   90.00
#
_symmetry.space_group_name_H-M   'P 1'
#
loop_
_entity.id
_entity.type
_entity.pdbx_description
1 polymer ?
#
loop_
_entity_poly.entity_id
_entity_poly.type
_entity_poly.pdbx_seq_one_letter_code
_entity_poly.pdbx_strand_id
1 'polypeptide(L)'
;GEPLFLVARAPFYERRRSRHTPHGLEITVQPAGVFEGLSGMSEEGQYARSVIRDRLAEYDSVPSHPDSGDYSDPRRHEWKQYMLPETNAESVARCPLPERSRR
;
A
#
# COMPACT_ATOMS: atom_id res chain seq x y z
N GLY A 1 -18.06 -11.88 2.64
CA GLY A 1 -16.61 -12.15 2.71
C GLY A 1 -15.92 -10.90 3.20
N GLU A 2 -14.80 -11.04 3.90
CA GLU A 2 -14.03 -9.89 4.40
C GLU A 2 -13.07 -9.39 3.30
N PRO A 3 -12.93 -8.07 3.10
CA PRO A 3 -11.92 -7.53 2.18
C PRO A 3 -10.50 -7.91 2.64
N LEU A 4 -9.60 -8.13 1.69
CA LEU A 4 -8.20 -8.48 1.96
C LEU A 4 -7.30 -7.35 1.48
N PHE A 5 -6.28 -7.04 2.27
CA PHE A 5 -5.21 -6.12 1.88
C PHE A 5 -3.92 -6.89 1.63
N LEU A 6 -3.25 -6.53 0.53
CA LEU A 6 -2.04 -7.20 0.08
C LEU A 6 -0.89 -6.19 0.00
N VAL A 7 0.30 -6.63 0.42
CA VAL A 7 1.55 -5.89 0.24
C VAL A 7 2.60 -6.84 -0.29
N ALA A 8 3.18 -6.51 -1.45
CA ALA A 8 4.31 -7.21 -2.03
C ALA A 8 5.64 -6.56 -1.61
N ARG A 9 6.63 -7.41 -1.37
CA ARG A 9 8.04 -7.08 -1.16
C ARG A 9 8.91 -7.88 -2.12
N ALA A 10 10.03 -7.30 -2.54
CA ALA A 10 10.91 -7.92 -3.54
C ALA A 10 12.37 -7.44 -3.42
N PRO A 11 13.35 -8.19 -3.94
CA PRO A 11 14.76 -7.82 -3.86
C PRO A 11 15.13 -6.61 -4.71
N PHE A 12 14.34 -6.28 -5.74
CA PHE A 12 14.62 -5.15 -6.63
C PHE A 12 14.30 -3.78 -5.99
N TYR A 13 13.62 -3.73 -4.84
CA TYR A 13 13.41 -2.47 -4.15
C TYR A 13 14.71 -2.06 -3.46
N GLU A 14 15.37 -1.02 -3.97
CA GLU A 14 16.63 -0.51 -3.42
C GLU A 14 16.38 0.73 -2.55
N ARG A 15 15.48 1.59 -3.01
CA ARG A 15 15.14 2.87 -2.40
C ARG A 15 13.95 2.76 -1.46
N ARG A 16 12.99 1.88 -1.76
CA ARG A 16 11.86 1.54 -0.86
C ARG A 16 12.22 0.36 0.03
N ARG A 17 13.04 0.61 1.04
CA ARG A 17 13.48 -0.41 2.01
C ARG A 17 12.30 -1.05 2.74
N SER A 18 11.19 -0.33 2.90
CA SER A 18 9.92 -0.84 3.44
C SER A 18 9.29 -1.96 2.59
N ARG A 19 9.68 -2.06 1.32
CA ARG A 19 9.24 -3.08 0.36
C ARG A 19 10.36 -4.05 -0.02
N HIS A 20 11.54 -3.96 0.57
CA HIS A 20 12.66 -4.85 0.27
C HIS A 20 12.54 -6.19 1.02
N THR A 21 12.90 -7.29 0.35
CA THR A 21 13.27 -8.56 0.98
C THR A 21 14.35 -9.27 0.15
N PRO A 22 15.39 -9.87 0.76
CA PRO A 22 16.49 -10.48 0.01
C PRO A 22 16.14 -11.86 -0.57
N HIS A 23 15.00 -12.45 -0.20
CA HIS A 23 14.71 -13.87 -0.48
C HIS A 23 13.91 -14.11 -1.78
N GLY A 24 13.34 -13.07 -2.39
CA GLY A 24 12.49 -13.19 -3.57
C GLY A 24 11.23 -12.36 -3.45
N LEU A 25 10.17 -12.74 -4.18
CA LEU A 25 8.86 -12.10 -4.04
C LEU A 25 8.15 -12.65 -2.80
N GLU A 26 7.81 -11.75 -1.88
CA GLU A 26 6.98 -12.07 -0.72
C GLU A 26 5.70 -11.24 -0.76
N ILE A 27 4.58 -11.87 -0.42
CA ILE A 27 3.26 -11.22 -0.40
C ILE A 27 2.64 -11.45 0.96
N THR A 28 2.43 -10.38 1.72
CA THR A 28 1.62 -10.41 2.94
C THR A 28 0.17 -10.24 2.55
N VAL A 29 -0.66 -11.21 2.96
CA VAL A 29 -2.12 -11.17 2.80
C VAL A 29 -2.73 -11.08 4.18
N GLN A 30 -3.54 -10.06 4.41
CA GLN A 30 -4.18 -9.85 5.71
C GLN A 30 -5.62 -9.32 5.53
N PRO A 31 -6.51 -9.58 6.49
CA PRO A 31 -7.84 -8.98 6.46
C PRO A 31 -7.75 -7.46 6.54
N ALA A 32 -8.60 -6.74 5.81
CA ALA A 32 -8.59 -5.28 5.81
C ALA A 32 -9.02 -4.68 7.16
N GLY A 33 -9.72 -5.46 8.01
CA GLY A 33 -10.09 -5.08 9.37
C GLY A 33 -8.92 -4.68 10.26
N VAL A 34 -7.67 -5.07 9.93
CA VAL A 34 -6.46 -4.63 10.67
C VAL A 34 -6.23 -3.11 10.62
N PHE A 35 -6.91 -2.40 9.73
CA PHE A 35 -6.88 -0.93 9.63
C PHE A 35 -8.04 -0.24 10.35
N GLU A 36 -8.92 -0.98 11.03
CA GLU A 36 -9.96 -0.38 11.88
C GLU A 36 -9.31 0.45 13.00
N GLY A 37 -9.71 1.72 13.13
CA GLY A 37 -9.08 2.68 14.04
C GLY A 37 -7.87 3.41 13.45
N LEU A 38 -7.26 2.88 12.39
CA LEU A 38 -6.35 3.63 11.51
C LEU A 38 -7.09 4.31 10.37
N SER A 39 -8.38 4.02 10.14
CA SER A 39 -9.22 4.59 9.08
C SER A 39 -10.03 5.80 9.57
N GLY A 40 -10.48 6.67 8.65
CA GLY A 40 -11.30 7.84 8.96
C GLY A 40 -10.55 9.07 9.52
N MET A 41 -11.35 10.03 10.01
CA MET A 41 -10.93 11.38 10.45
C MET A 41 -10.74 11.52 11.97
N SER A 42 -10.70 10.42 12.73
CA SER A 42 -10.42 10.50 14.17
C SER A 42 -9.03 11.08 14.44
N GLU A 43 -8.85 11.78 15.56
CA GLU A 43 -7.56 12.38 15.92
C GLU A 43 -6.50 11.29 16.15
N GLU A 44 -6.88 10.19 16.80
CA GLU A 44 -6.00 9.05 17.07
C GLU A 44 -5.57 8.36 15.76
N GLY A 45 -6.50 8.18 14.82
CA GLY A 45 -6.21 7.59 13.52
C GLY A 45 -5.36 8.50 12.64
N GLN A 46 -5.55 9.81 12.71
CA GLN A 46 -4.70 10.78 12.01
C GLN A 46 -3.27 10.79 12.57
N TYR A 47 -3.14 10.78 13.90
CA TYR A 47 -1.85 10.72 14.59
C TYR A 47 -1.12 9.40 14.33
N ALA A 48 -1.79 8.26 14.43
CA ALA A 48 -1.17 6.97 14.14
C ALA A 48 -0.65 6.91 12.69
N ARG A 49 -1.42 7.42 11.73
CA ARG A 49 -0.97 7.53 10.33
C ARG A 49 0.20 8.51 10.17
N SER A 50 0.24 9.64 10.89
CA SER A 50 1.38 10.56 10.81
C SER A 50 2.65 9.89 11.29
N VAL A 51 2.61 9.20 12.44
CA VAL A 51 3.75 8.44 12.97
C VAL A 51 4.22 7.36 11.99
N ILE A 52 3.30 6.63 11.34
CA ILE A 52 3.66 5.65 10.30
C ILE A 52 4.35 6.32 9.11
N ARG A 53 3.82 7.46 8.63
CA ARG A 53 4.42 8.21 7.51
C ARG A 53 5.81 8.75 7.84
N ASP A 54 5.99 9.29 9.04
CA ASP A 54 7.27 9.84 9.48
C ASP A 54 8.34 8.74 9.56
N ARG A 55 7.99 7.58 10.14
CA ARG A 55 8.87 6.40 10.17
C ARG A 55 9.21 5.90 8.77
N LEU A 56 8.24 5.87 7.85
CA LEU A 56 8.49 5.49 6.46
C LEU A 56 9.42 6.48 5.76
N ALA A 57 9.26 7.79 6.01
CA ALA A 57 10.11 8.82 5.42
C ALA A 57 11.57 8.74 5.92
N GLU A 58 11.78 8.30 7.16
CA GLU A 58 13.12 8.03 7.70
C GLU A 58 13.72 6.72 7.17
N TYR A 59 12.87 5.71 6.92
CA TYR A 59 13.31 4.37 6.53
C TYR A 59 13.57 4.24 5.03
N ASP A 60 12.73 4.84 4.19
CA ASP A 60 12.84 4.82 2.74
C ASP A 60 13.66 6.01 2.23
N SER A 61 14.39 5.81 1.13
CA SER A 61 15.16 6.87 0.44
C SER A 61 14.40 7.52 -0.72
N VAL A 62 13.09 7.28 -0.77
CA VAL A 62 12.14 7.83 -1.73
C VAL A 62 10.88 8.24 -0.98
N PRO A 63 10.24 9.36 -1.33
CA PRO A 63 8.98 9.75 -0.71
C PRO A 63 7.89 8.69 -0.88
N SER A 64 6.88 8.75 -0.01
CA SER A 64 5.66 7.94 -0.14
C SER A 64 5.11 8.03 -1.56
N HIS A 65 4.70 6.89 -2.12
CA HIS A 65 4.14 6.85 -3.47
C HIS A 65 2.77 7.55 -3.50
N PRO A 66 2.40 8.27 -4.58
CA PRO A 66 1.08 8.92 -4.67
C PRO A 66 -0.11 7.97 -4.51
N ASP A 67 0.05 6.73 -4.98
CA ASP A 67 -0.97 5.69 -4.82
C ASP A 67 -1.06 5.13 -3.40
N SER A 68 -0.03 5.32 -2.55
CA SER A 68 -0.10 4.98 -1.13
C SER A 68 -0.98 5.99 -0.40
N GLY A 69 -2.16 5.57 0.01
CA GLY A 69 -3.05 6.46 0.73
C GLY A 69 -4.21 5.76 1.39
N ASP A 70 -5.15 6.58 1.87
CA ASP A 70 -6.10 6.16 2.88
C ASP A 70 -7.06 5.07 2.37
N TYR A 71 -7.17 4.02 3.18
CA TYR A 71 -8.05 2.89 2.91
C TYR A 71 -9.53 3.31 2.89
N SER A 72 -9.89 4.36 3.64
CA SER A 72 -11.25 4.91 3.65
C SER A 72 -11.62 5.77 2.44
N ASP A 73 -10.71 6.09 1.50
CA ASP A 73 -11.07 6.87 0.32
C ASP A 73 -11.74 5.98 -0.74
N PRO A 74 -13.06 6.13 -1.00
CA PRO A 74 -13.77 5.29 -1.96
C PRO A 74 -13.32 5.49 -3.41
N ARG A 75 -12.52 6.54 -3.69
CA ARG A 75 -11.95 6.82 -5.01
C ARG A 75 -10.60 6.13 -5.21
N ARG A 76 -9.98 5.60 -4.14
CA ARG A 76 -8.72 4.86 -4.24
C ARG A 76 -8.99 3.40 -4.54
N HIS A 77 -8.11 2.84 -5.36
CA HIS A 77 -8.15 1.43 -5.68
C HIS A 77 -6.96 0.71 -5.03
N GLU A 78 -7.26 -0.25 -4.16
CA GLU A 78 -6.26 -1.01 -3.39
C GLU A 78 -5.21 -1.69 -4.28
N TRP A 79 -5.61 -2.17 -5.47
CA TRP A 79 -4.71 -2.85 -6.40
C TRP A 79 -3.53 -2.01 -6.86
N LYS A 80 -3.61 -0.67 -6.78
CA LYS A 80 -2.47 0.22 -7.06
C LYS A 80 -1.39 0.16 -5.98
N GLN A 81 -1.72 -0.31 -4.79
CA GLN A 81 -0.83 -0.33 -3.62
C GLN A 81 -0.18 -1.69 -3.35
N TYR A 82 -0.74 -2.76 -3.95
CA TYR A 82 -0.26 -4.13 -3.76
C TYR A 82 1.22 -4.26 -4.12
N MET A 83 1.63 -3.67 -5.25
CA MET A 83 3.01 -3.61 -5.70
C MET A 83 3.29 -2.22 -6.25
N LEU A 84 4.06 -1.42 -5.52
CA LEU A 84 4.37 -0.05 -5.92
C LEU A 84 5.55 -0.05 -6.90
N PRO A 85 5.58 0.88 -7.86
CA PRO A 85 6.80 1.13 -8.62
C PRO A 85 7.94 1.58 -7.69
N GLU A 86 9.18 1.25 -8.05
CA GLU A 86 10.37 1.63 -7.27
C GLU A 86 10.50 3.15 -7.11
N THR A 87 10.09 3.91 -8.13
CA THR A 87 10.09 5.38 -8.12
C THR A 87 8.67 5.94 -8.09
N ASN A 88 8.53 7.26 -7.91
CA ASN A 88 7.25 7.95 -8.00
C ASN A 88 6.92 8.45 -9.43
N ALA A 89 7.75 8.11 -10.43
CA ALA A 89 7.58 8.58 -11.81
C ALA A 89 6.50 7.81 -12.57
N GLU A 90 6.07 6.66 -12.05
CA GLU A 90 5.16 5.74 -12.71
C GLU A 90 4.03 5.35 -11.75
N SER A 91 2.92 4.88 -12.31
CA SER A 91 1.80 4.31 -11.55
C SER A 91 1.16 3.22 -12.39
N VAL A 92 0.48 2.28 -11.74
CA VAL A 92 -0.24 1.23 -12.45
C VAL A 92 -1.48 1.84 -13.12
N ALA A 93 -1.46 1.91 -14.45
CA ALA A 93 -2.46 2.63 -15.24
C ALA A 93 -3.83 1.93 -15.30
N ARG A 94 -3.87 0.60 -15.22
CA ARG A 94 -5.09 -0.21 -15.32
C ARG A 94 -5.05 -1.36 -14.32
N CYS A 95 -6.23 -1.73 -13.80
CA CYS A 95 -6.37 -2.92 -12.99
C CYS A 95 -5.87 -4.15 -13.79
N PRO A 96 -4.92 -4.95 -13.24
CA PRO A 96 -4.41 -6.14 -13.92
C PRO A 96 -5.43 -7.28 -13.93
N LEU A 97 -6.47 -7.19 -13.09
CA LEU A 97 -7.54 -8.17 -13.06
C LEU A 97 -8.54 -7.86 -14.18
N PRO A 98 -8.94 -8.86 -14.98
CA PRO A 98 -9.97 -8.67 -15.99
C PRO A 98 -11.28 -8.30 -15.32
N GLU A 99 -12.08 -7.45 -15.98
CA GLU A 99 -13.45 -7.23 -15.56
C GLU A 99 -14.17 -8.58 -15.55
N ARG A 100 -14.79 -8.91 -14.41
CA ARG A 100 -15.69 -10.06 -14.36
C ARG A 100 -16.83 -9.80 -15.33
N SER A 101 -16.89 -10.53 -16.44
CA SER A 101 -18.13 -10.58 -17.21
C SER A 101 -19.20 -11.12 -16.26
N ARG A 102 -20.28 -10.36 -16.11
CA ARG A 102 -21.47 -10.87 -15.42
C ARG A 102 -21.99 -12.02 -16.30
N ARG A 103 -21.79 -13.26 -15.85
CA ARG A 103 -22.60 -14.39 -16.30
C ARG A 103 -23.96 -14.32 -15.62
#